data_AF-A0A6I4NF05-F1
#
_entry.id   AF-A0A6I4NF05-F1
#
_cell.length_a   1.000
_cell.length_b   1.000
_cell.length_c   1.000
_cell.angle_alpha   90.00
_cell.angle_beta   90.00
_cell.angle_gamma   90.00
#
_symmetry.space_group_name_H-M   'P 1'
#
loop_
_entity.id
_entity.type
_entity.pdbx_description
1 polymer ?
#
loop_
_entity_poly.entity_id
_entity_poly.type
_entity_poly.pdbx_seq_one_letter_code
_entity_poly.pdbx_strand_id
1 'polypeptide(L)'
;MIIITNQNDIENSKKRNIIVTLLLSLFLLADFYLLKTILDSNPNNDIIDLTEKLNYSYVVFTILDLFFTFFLFKWKKWAFWGTLTISVLTFLLNLYVGVEIITSLFGLSGVILLFALLQLKCKNVSGWKNLE
;
A
#
# COMPACT_ATOMS: atom_id res chain seq x y z
N MET A 1 38.32 -22.16 -8.56
CA MET A 1 37.79 -20.78 -8.62
C MET A 1 37.17 -20.48 -7.26
N ILE A 2 37.90 -19.81 -6.37
CA ILE A 2 37.40 -19.44 -5.04
C ILE A 2 36.67 -18.11 -5.23
N ILE A 3 35.34 -18.11 -5.10
CA ILE A 3 34.55 -16.89 -5.12
C ILE A 3 34.77 -16.21 -3.76
N ILE A 4 35.65 -15.22 -3.73
CA ILE A 4 35.79 -14.32 -2.58
C ILE A 4 34.62 -13.35 -2.66
N THR A 5 33.48 -13.72 -2.07
CA THR A 5 32.41 -12.75 -1.79
C THR A 5 32.97 -11.71 -0.83
N ASN A 6 32.98 -10.46 -1.26
CA ASN A 6 33.51 -9.34 -0.49
C ASN A 6 32.65 -9.19 0.78
N GLN A 7 33.27 -9.17 1.96
CA GLN A 7 32.55 -9.09 3.25
C GLN A 7 31.67 -7.83 3.35
N ASN A 8 32.03 -6.79 2.58
CA ASN A 8 31.27 -5.56 2.41
C ASN A 8 29.91 -5.75 1.71
N ASP A 9 29.76 -6.75 0.83
CA ASP A 9 28.50 -7.01 0.12
C ASP A 9 27.46 -7.69 1.04
N ILE A 10 27.93 -8.40 2.08
CA ILE A 10 27.09 -9.08 3.07
C ILE A 10 26.55 -8.07 4.11
N GLU A 11 27.35 -7.06 4.50
CA GLU A 11 26.93 -6.00 5.41
C GLU A 11 25.92 -5.02 4.80
N ASN A 12 25.93 -4.84 3.48
CA ASN A 12 25.06 -3.87 2.77
C ASN A 12 23.70 -4.44 2.33
N SER A 13 23.34 -5.66 2.74
CA SER A 13 22.02 -6.23 2.44
C SER A 13 20.91 -5.41 3.13
N LYS A 14 20.05 -4.78 2.32
CA LYS A 14 18.91 -3.97 2.80
C LYS A 14 18.04 -4.79 3.74
N LYS A 15 18.08 -4.46 5.03
CA LYS A 15 17.30 -5.17 6.05
C LYS A 15 15.99 -4.44 6.32
N ARG A 16 14.86 -5.15 6.20
CA ARG A 16 13.53 -4.65 6.56
C ARG A 16 13.25 -4.93 8.02
N ASN A 17 12.66 -3.96 8.73
CA ASN A 17 12.10 -4.21 10.04
C ASN A 17 10.87 -5.12 9.91
N ILE A 18 10.76 -6.15 10.76
CA ILE A 18 9.63 -7.10 10.76
C ILE A 18 8.29 -6.36 10.88
N ILE A 19 8.22 -5.27 11.65
CA ILE A 19 7.00 -4.48 11.82
C ILE A 19 6.55 -3.87 10.48
N VAL A 20 7.49 -3.39 9.65
CA VAL A 20 7.17 -2.87 8.31
C VAL A 20 6.66 -3.99 7.41
N THR A 21 7.27 -5.18 7.48
CA THR A 21 6.80 -6.35 6.73
C THR A 21 5.37 -6.71 7.13
N LEU A 22 5.06 -6.76 8.44
CA LEU A 22 3.72 -7.05 8.94
C LEU A 22 2.68 -6.03 8.48
N LEU A 23 3.03 -4.74 8.50
CA LEU A 23 2.13 -3.69 8.02
C LEU A 23 1.85 -3.81 6.52
N LEU A 24 2.88 -4.04 5.70
CA LEU A 24 2.69 -4.25 4.26
C LEU A 24 1.87 -5.50 3.95
N SER A 25 2.04 -6.58 4.72
CA SER A 25 1.19 -7.76 4.60
C SER A 25 -0.26 -7.47 4.97
N LEU A 26 -0.49 -6.62 5.99
CA LEU A 26 -1.83 -6.19 6.36
C LEU A 26 -2.50 -5.36 5.24
N PHE A 27 -1.74 -4.50 4.55
CA PHE A 27 -2.24 -3.76 3.39
C PHE A 27 -2.71 -4.71 2.28
N LEU A 28 -1.88 -5.69 1.92
CA LEU A 28 -2.28 -6.69 0.91
C LEU A 28 -3.57 -7.43 1.32
N LEU A 29 -3.67 -7.87 2.57
CA LEU A 29 -4.88 -8.56 3.05
C LEU A 29 -6.12 -7.66 3.00
N ALA A 30 -5.98 -6.39 3.40
CA ALA A 30 -7.06 -5.41 3.35
C ALA A 30 -7.53 -5.18 1.91
N ASP A 31 -6.59 -5.00 0.97
CA ASP A 31 -6.90 -4.80 -0.45
C ASP A 31 -7.59 -6.03 -1.07
N PHE A 32 -7.09 -7.24 -0.78
CA PHE A 32 -7.74 -8.46 -1.26
C PHE A 32 -9.16 -8.63 -0.70
N TYR A 33 -9.35 -8.30 0.58
CA TYR A 33 -10.67 -8.33 1.21
C TYR A 33 -11.62 -7.29 0.59
N LEU A 34 -11.14 -6.08 0.35
CA LEU A 34 -11.91 -5.01 -0.29
C LEU A 34 -12.30 -5.41 -1.73
N LEU A 35 -11.35 -5.91 -2.51
CA LEU A 35 -11.60 -6.37 -3.87
C LEU A 35 -12.68 -7.46 -3.91
N LYS A 36 -12.56 -8.47 -3.03
CA LYS A 36 -13.58 -9.53 -2.90
C LYS A 36 -14.95 -8.94 -2.57
N THR A 37 -15.01 -7.99 -1.63
CA THR A 37 -16.25 -7.36 -1.19
C THR A 37 -16.93 -6.60 -2.33
N ILE A 38 -16.16 -5.84 -3.11
CA ILE A 38 -16.68 -5.09 -4.26
C ILE A 38 -17.20 -6.04 -5.34
N LEU A 39 -16.45 -7.11 -5.65
CA LEU A 39 -16.87 -8.10 -6.65
C LEU A 39 -18.15 -8.84 -6.24
N ASP A 40 -18.26 -9.23 -4.96
CA ASP A 40 -19.44 -9.93 -4.44
C ASP A 40 -20.68 -9.01 -4.39
N SER A 41 -20.47 -7.69 -4.30
CA SER A 41 -21.55 -6.70 -4.19
C SER A 41 -22.21 -6.31 -5.52
N ASN A 42 -21.76 -6.84 -6.66
CA ASN A 42 -22.25 -6.47 -7.98
C ASN A 42 -23.06 -7.60 -8.69
N PRO A 43 -24.38 -7.74 -8.44
CA PRO A 43 -25.17 -8.84 -8.99
C PRO A 43 -25.70 -8.64 -10.42
N ASN A 44 -25.73 -7.42 -10.97
CA ASN A 44 -26.33 -7.14 -12.29
C ASN A 44 -25.50 -6.12 -13.07
N ASN A 45 -25.06 -6.51 -14.27
CA ASN A 45 -24.05 -5.82 -15.07
C ASN A 45 -24.64 -4.67 -15.93
N ASP A 46 -25.47 -3.79 -15.35
CA ASP A 46 -26.20 -2.74 -16.10
C ASP A 46 -25.45 -1.40 -16.13
N ILE A 47 -24.62 -1.25 -17.17
CA ILE A 47 -23.51 -0.30 -17.43
C ILE A 47 -23.78 1.23 -17.23
N ILE A 48 -24.89 1.71 -16.66
CA ILE A 48 -25.29 3.14 -16.73
C ILE A 48 -25.56 3.82 -15.37
N ASP A 49 -25.41 3.15 -14.21
CA ASP A 49 -25.58 3.84 -12.91
C ASP A 49 -24.29 4.52 -12.38
N LEU A 50 -24.44 5.69 -11.75
CA LEU A 50 -23.35 6.41 -11.09
C LEU A 50 -22.77 5.60 -9.92
N THR A 51 -23.61 4.85 -9.21
CA THR A 51 -23.20 3.94 -8.14
C THR A 51 -22.25 2.85 -8.67
N GLU A 52 -22.54 2.30 -9.84
CA GLU A 52 -21.67 1.32 -10.49
C GLU A 52 -20.31 1.92 -10.88
N LYS A 53 -20.29 3.14 -11.44
CA LYS A 53 -19.03 3.84 -11.78
C LYS A 53 -18.13 4.06 -10.56
N LEU A 54 -18.72 4.36 -9.40
CA LEU A 54 -17.98 4.52 -8.15
C LEU A 54 -17.41 3.17 -7.67
N ASN A 55 -18.17 2.07 -7.79
CA ASN A 55 -17.67 0.72 -7.53
C ASN A 55 -16.47 0.37 -8.42
N TYR A 56 -16.52 0.67 -9.72
CA TYR A 56 -15.38 0.46 -10.62
C TYR A 56 -14.16 1.31 -10.24
N SER A 57 -14.38 2.53 -9.74
CA SER A 57 -13.28 3.40 -9.26
C SER A 57 -12.56 2.77 -8.07
N TYR A 58 -13.29 2.18 -7.12
CA TYR A 58 -12.69 1.43 -6.01
C TYR A 58 -11.93 0.19 -6.47
N VAL A 59 -12.39 -0.53 -7.51
CA VAL A 59 -11.64 -1.65 -8.10
C VAL A 59 -10.30 -1.17 -8.65
N VAL A 60 -10.31 -0.09 -9.45
CA VAL A 60 -9.09 0.47 -10.04
C VAL A 60 -8.11 0.93 -8.95
N PHE A 61 -8.61 1.64 -7.93
CA PHE A 61 -7.77 2.11 -6.82
C PHE A 61 -7.18 0.95 -6.04
N THR A 62 -7.97 -0.08 -5.72
CA THR A 62 -7.50 -1.28 -5.01
C THR A 62 -6.42 -2.03 -5.80
N ILE A 63 -6.57 -2.17 -7.12
CA ILE A 63 -5.55 -2.82 -7.96
C ILE A 63 -4.25 -2.01 -8.00
N LEU A 64 -4.36 -0.68 -8.10
CA LEU A 64 -3.20 0.20 -8.06
C LEU A 64 -2.51 0.15 -6.69
N ASP A 65 -3.26 0.08 -5.59
CA ASP A 65 -2.66 0.00 -4.26
C ASP A 65 -1.98 -1.36 -4.01
N LEU A 66 -2.57 -2.46 -4.46
CA LEU A 66 -1.90 -3.78 -4.47
C LEU A 66 -0.57 -3.72 -5.24
N PHE A 67 -0.57 -3.08 -6.40
CA PHE A 67 0.61 -2.91 -7.23
C PHE A 67 1.68 -2.09 -6.49
N PHE A 68 1.33 -0.94 -5.94
CA PHE A 68 2.28 -0.11 -5.18
C PHE A 68 2.77 -0.83 -3.91
N THR A 69 1.90 -1.48 -3.15
CA THR A 69 2.25 -2.26 -1.96
C THR A 69 3.23 -3.40 -2.30
N PHE A 70 3.02 -4.09 -3.43
CA PHE A 70 3.97 -5.10 -3.91
C PHE A 70 5.35 -4.49 -4.23
N PHE A 71 5.39 -3.30 -4.83
CA PHE A 71 6.66 -2.61 -5.12
C PHE A 71 7.34 -2.01 -3.87
N LEU A 72 6.58 -1.74 -2.80
CA LEU A 72 7.15 -1.41 -1.49
C LEU A 72 7.90 -2.61 -0.89
N PHE A 73 7.45 -3.84 -1.10
CA PHE A 73 8.24 -5.03 -0.76
C PHE A 73 9.59 -5.07 -1.50
N LYS A 74 9.65 -4.50 -2.72
CA LYS A 74 10.86 -4.36 -3.54
C LYS A 74 11.64 -3.05 -3.29
N TRP A 75 11.35 -2.34 -2.21
CA TRP A 75 12.02 -1.10 -1.83
C TRP A 75 11.92 0.04 -2.85
N LYS A 76 10.81 0.16 -3.60
CA LYS A 76 10.65 1.27 -4.54
C LYS A 76 10.00 2.47 -3.89
N LYS A 77 10.70 3.62 -3.92
CA LYS A 77 10.24 4.87 -3.28
C LYS A 77 9.04 5.47 -3.99
N TRP A 78 9.01 5.40 -5.31
CA TRP A 78 7.85 5.85 -6.09
C TRP A 78 6.56 5.10 -5.70
N ALA A 79 6.68 3.85 -5.24
CA ALA A 79 5.52 3.09 -4.79
C ALA A 79 4.93 3.63 -3.48
N PHE A 80 5.75 4.18 -2.57
CA PHE A 80 5.23 4.90 -1.39
C PHE A 80 4.35 6.08 -1.79
N TRP A 81 4.81 6.89 -2.76
CA TRP A 81 4.04 8.04 -3.26
C TRP A 81 2.77 7.60 -4.00
N GLY A 82 2.82 6.47 -4.70
CA GLY A 82 1.65 5.81 -5.29
C GLY A 82 0.60 5.45 -4.24
N THR A 83 0.98 4.68 -3.23
CA THR A 83 0.09 4.30 -2.11
C THR A 83 -0.48 5.51 -1.38
N LEU A 84 0.33 6.56 -1.14
CA LEU A 84 -0.15 7.82 -0.55
C LEU A 84 -1.21 8.49 -1.44
N THR A 85 -0.96 8.56 -2.75
CA THR A 85 -1.87 9.17 -3.71
C THR A 85 -3.19 8.41 -3.76
N ILE A 86 -3.15 7.08 -3.85
CA ILE A 86 -4.35 6.23 -3.83
C ILE A 86 -5.11 6.41 -2.52
N SER A 87 -4.42 6.44 -1.38
CA SER A 87 -5.07 6.66 -0.08
C SER A 87 -5.77 8.01 0.03
N VAL A 88 -5.18 9.09 -0.52
CA VAL A 88 -5.82 10.41 -0.58
C VAL A 88 -7.03 10.39 -1.50
N LEU A 89 -6.93 9.78 -2.68
CA LEU A 89 -8.05 9.67 -3.62
C LEU A 89 -9.21 8.85 -3.04
N THR A 90 -8.92 7.72 -2.42
CA THR A 90 -9.91 6.88 -1.73
C THR A 90 -10.55 7.62 -0.57
N PHE A 91 -9.79 8.40 0.20
CA PHE A 91 -10.35 9.26 1.25
C PHE A 91 -11.35 10.28 0.69
N LEU A 92 -10.99 10.99 -0.38
CA LEU A 92 -11.88 11.96 -1.02
C LEU A 92 -13.13 11.29 -1.61
N LEU A 93 -12.96 10.10 -2.20
CA LEU A 93 -14.06 9.31 -2.75
C LEU A 93 -15.02 8.85 -1.64
N ASN A 94 -14.48 8.36 -0.52
CA ASN A 94 -15.28 7.98 0.65
C ASN A 94 -16.13 9.15 1.15
N LEU A 95 -15.54 10.34 1.30
CA LEU A 95 -16.28 11.55 1.71
C LEU A 95 -17.35 11.93 0.69
N TYR A 96 -17.06 11.82 -0.60
CA TYR A 96 -18.02 12.12 -1.67
C TYR A 96 -19.24 11.19 -1.65
N VAL A 97 -19.04 9.91 -1.31
CA VAL A 97 -20.11 8.90 -1.20
C VAL A 97 -20.85 9.00 0.16
N GLY A 98 -20.40 9.87 1.07
CA GLY A 98 -21.03 10.08 2.37
C GLY A 98 -20.57 9.11 3.45
N VAL A 99 -19.43 8.44 3.25
CA VAL A 99 -18.79 7.66 4.32
C VAL A 99 -18.31 8.61 5.42
N GLU A 100 -18.50 8.22 6.68
CA GLU A 100 -18.10 9.03 7.82
C GLU A 100 -16.60 9.39 7.78
N ILE A 101 -16.26 10.59 8.28
CA ILE A 101 -14.90 11.14 8.25
C ILE A 101 -13.89 10.23 8.95
N ILE A 102 -14.26 9.67 10.11
CA ILE A 102 -13.37 8.80 10.91
C ILE A 102 -13.05 7.52 10.14
N THR A 103 -14.07 6.89 9.55
CA THR A 103 -13.92 5.69 8.72
C THR A 103 -13.09 5.99 7.46
N SER A 104 -13.31 7.15 6.85
CA SER A 104 -12.58 7.59 5.67
C SER A 104 -11.08 7.76 5.94
N LEU A 105 -10.71 8.24 7.14
CA LEU A 105 -9.30 8.46 7.54
C LEU A 105 -8.49 7.17 7.73
N PHE A 106 -9.14 6.01 7.82
CA PHE A 106 -8.46 4.77 8.21
C PHE A 106 -7.34 4.40 7.22
N GLY A 107 -7.60 4.49 5.90
CA GLY A 107 -6.57 4.25 4.88
C GLY A 107 -5.40 5.23 4.97
N LEU A 108 -5.68 6.53 5.14
CA LEU A 108 -4.64 7.56 5.31
C LEU A 108 -3.78 7.33 6.56
N SER A 109 -4.40 6.92 7.66
CA SER A 109 -3.70 6.62 8.91
C SER A 109 -2.70 5.47 8.74
N GLY A 110 -3.05 4.47 7.92
CA GLY A 110 -2.15 3.39 7.54
C GLY A 110 -0.89 3.90 6.85
N VAL A 111 -1.02 4.81 5.89
CA VAL A 111 0.14 5.38 5.17
C VAL A 111 1.02 6.25 6.09
N ILE A 112 0.42 7.01 7.00
CA ILE A 112 1.15 7.79 8.01
C ILE A 112 1.97 6.84 8.90
N LEU A 113 1.35 5.74 9.34
CA LEU A 113 2.03 4.72 10.13
C LEU A 113 3.17 4.06 9.33
N LEU A 114 2.95 3.74 8.06
CA LEU A 114 3.98 3.21 7.17
C LEU A 114 5.18 4.16 7.07
N PHE A 115 4.93 5.46 6.88
CA PHE A 115 5.99 6.46 6.86
C PHE A 115 6.77 6.49 8.18
N ALA A 116 6.07 6.54 9.31
CA ALA A 116 6.68 6.53 10.63
C ALA A 116 7.57 5.29 10.85
N LEU A 117 7.08 4.10 10.47
CA LEU A 117 7.85 2.86 10.59
C LEU A 117 9.05 2.80 9.63
N LEU A 118 8.94 3.39 8.43
CA LEU A 118 10.07 3.52 7.51
C LEU A 118 11.17 4.44 8.06
N GLN A 119 10.86 5.39 8.95
CA GLN A 119 11.88 6.20 9.60
C GLN A 119 12.68 5.45 10.67
N LEU A 120 12.16 4.32 11.19
CA LEU A 120 12.87 3.51 12.16
C LEU A 120 14.17 2.96 11.55
N LYS A 121 15.26 3.10 12.30
CA LYS A 121 16.58 2.62 11.89
C LYS A 121 16.72 1.13 12.21
N CYS A 122 17.20 0.36 11.24
CA CYS A 122 17.70 -0.99 11.46
C CYS A 122 19.17 -1.01 11.03
N LYS A 123 20.09 -1.36 11.94
CA LYS A 123 21.54 -1.29 11.69
C LYS A 123 22.00 0.08 11.15
N ASN A 124 21.58 1.17 11.80
CA ASN A 124 21.92 2.56 11.46
C ASN A 124 21.34 3.15 10.16
N VAL A 125 20.60 2.37 9.36
CA VAL A 125 19.92 2.85 8.14
C VAL A 125 18.41 2.79 8.33
N SER A 126 17.69 3.86 7.99
CA SER A 126 16.23 3.86 8.03
C SER A 126 15.63 3.19 6.79
N GLY A 127 14.48 2.55 6.95
CA GLY A 127 13.75 1.95 5.82
C GLY A 127 13.48 2.96 4.70
N TRP A 128 13.21 4.23 5.03
CA TRP A 128 13.05 5.31 4.07
C TRP A 128 14.27 5.54 3.19
N LYS A 129 15.48 5.45 3.77
CA LYS A 129 16.74 5.57 3.01
C LYS A 129 17.04 4.33 2.16
N ASN A 130 16.48 3.18 2.54
CA ASN A 130 16.59 1.96 1.74
C ASN A 130 15.66 1.94 0.52
N LEU A 131 14.64 2.81 0.48
CA LEU A 131 13.80 2.99 -0.70
C LEU A 131 14.60 3.65 -1.84
N GLU A 132 14.68 2.98 -2.98
CA GLU A 132 15.27 3.45 -4.24
C GLU A 132 14.32 4.35 -5.02
#